data_AF-A0A2E1VX88-F1
#
_entry.id   AF-A0A2E1VX88-F1
#
_cell.length_a   1.000
_cell.length_b   1.000
_cell.length_c   1.000
_cell.angle_alpha   90.00
_cell.angle_beta   90.00
_cell.angle_gamma   90.00
#
_symmetry.space_group_name_H-M   'P 1'
#
loop_
_entity.id
_entity.type
_entity.pdbx_description
1 polymer ?
#
loop_
_entity_poly.entity_id
_entity_poly.type
_entity_poly.pdbx_seq_one_letter_code
_entity_poly.pdbx_strand_id
1 'polypeptide(L)'
;MRILFVLKGLALVRHFDETLLRLADKGHQVILAPMKLGYEDLLPQALATHVNCDVLFASAKRTESAHTATMLRQAHDYLRYHEPALAQASANRRRALTHLLQTVPDGTRALSGDTPDLLLSLNATEVRRLRKLFAEVEKILPPATMIEEFISAQRPDVMLITP
;
A
#
# COMPACT_ATOMS: atom_id res chain seq x y z
N MET A 1 6.79 -8.71 23.09
CA MET A 1 5.76 -7.96 22.33
C MET A 1 5.47 -8.74 21.06
N ARG A 2 4.24 -8.65 20.55
CA ARG A 2 3.81 -9.18 19.27
C ARG A 2 3.80 -8.06 18.23
N ILE A 3 4.69 -8.17 17.25
CA ILE A 3 4.95 -7.15 16.24
C ILE A 3 4.43 -7.67 14.90
N LEU A 4 3.42 -7.02 14.35
CA LEU A 4 2.89 -7.34 13.03
C LEU A 4 3.56 -6.47 11.97
N PHE A 5 4.35 -7.08 11.10
CA PHE A 5 5.08 -6.42 10.02
C PHE A 5 4.38 -6.67 8.69
N VAL A 6 3.55 -5.72 8.26
CA VAL A 6 2.80 -5.78 7.00
C VAL A 6 3.67 -5.29 5.86
N LEU A 7 3.84 -6.11 4.83
CA LEU A 7 4.73 -5.83 3.72
C LEU A 7 4.10 -6.19 2.38
N LYS A 8 4.51 -5.50 1.31
CA LYS A 8 4.01 -5.80 -0.04
C LYS A 8 4.31 -7.23 -0.49
N GLY A 9 5.45 -7.78 -0.07
CA GLY A 9 5.87 -9.16 -0.33
C GLY A 9 7.22 -9.45 0.32
N LEU A 10 7.53 -10.74 0.54
CA LEU A 10 8.68 -11.20 1.34
C LEU A 10 10.05 -10.74 0.81
N ALA A 11 10.16 -10.41 -0.48
CA ALA A 11 11.36 -9.83 -1.06
C ALA A 11 11.85 -8.54 -0.36
N LEU A 12 10.96 -7.81 0.32
CA LEU A 12 11.29 -6.58 1.05
C LEU A 12 11.95 -6.86 2.42
N VAL A 13 11.83 -8.08 2.96
CA VAL A 13 12.41 -8.45 4.26
C VAL A 13 13.92 -8.26 4.28
N ARG A 14 14.61 -8.45 3.15
CA ARG A 14 16.05 -8.22 3.00
C ARG A 14 16.53 -6.82 3.39
N HIS A 15 15.63 -5.85 3.47
CA HIS A 15 15.97 -4.47 3.87
C HIS A 15 15.87 -4.26 5.39
N PHE A 16 15.35 -5.25 6.12
CA PHE A 16 15.05 -5.18 7.55
C PHE A 16 15.49 -6.44 8.31
N ASP A 17 16.16 -7.37 7.65
CA ASP A 17 16.44 -8.71 8.14
C ASP A 17 17.20 -8.70 9.47
N GLU A 18 18.28 -7.93 9.57
CA GLU A 18 19.03 -7.75 10.82
C GLU A 18 18.17 -7.15 11.93
N THR A 19 17.29 -6.21 11.60
CA THR A 19 16.42 -5.56 12.58
C THR A 19 15.37 -6.53 13.10
N LEU A 20 14.71 -7.26 12.20
CA LEU A 20 13.71 -8.27 12.54
C LEU A 20 14.33 -9.40 13.36
N LEU A 21 15.54 -9.84 13.00
CA LEU A 21 16.27 -10.86 13.74
C LEU A 21 16.61 -10.38 15.16
N ARG A 22 17.15 -9.16 15.31
CA ARG A 22 17.44 -8.58 16.64
C ARG A 22 16.19 -8.41 17.51
N LEU A 23 15.03 -8.12 16.92
CA LEU A 23 13.77 -8.07 17.67
C LEU A 23 13.37 -9.47 18.14
N ALA A 24 13.50 -10.47 17.26
CA ALA A 24 13.17 -11.85 17.55
C ALA A 24 14.10 -12.46 18.63
N ASP A 25 15.41 -12.17 18.55
CA ASP A 25 16.44 -12.56 19.52
C ASP A 25 16.17 -11.97 20.92
N LYS A 26 15.58 -10.77 20.97
CA LYS A 26 15.15 -10.12 22.22
C LYS A 26 13.85 -10.67 22.79
N GLY A 27 13.32 -11.76 22.22
CA GLY A 27 12.09 -12.40 22.68
C GLY A 27 10.81 -11.71 22.22
N HIS A 28 10.85 -10.87 21.19
CA HIS A 28 9.63 -10.35 20.56
C HIS A 28 9.13 -11.34 19.51
N GLN A 29 7.82 -11.53 19.44
CA GLN A 29 7.21 -12.31 18.38
C GLN A 29 7.02 -11.43 17.15
N VAL A 30 7.71 -11.75 16.06
CA VAL A 30 7.64 -11.04 14.78
C VAL A 30 6.74 -11.82 13.84
N ILE A 31 5.73 -11.16 13.29
CA ILE A 31 4.82 -11.76 12.31
C ILE A 31 5.00 -11.00 10.99
N LEU A 32 5.51 -11.68 9.99
CA LEU A 32 5.62 -11.16 8.64
C LEU A 32 4.31 -11.42 7.91
N ALA A 33 3.63 -10.34 7.52
CA ALA A 33 2.34 -10.37 6.86
C ALA A 33 2.43 -9.84 5.42
N PRO A 34 2.90 -10.67 4.46
CA PRO A 34 2.96 -10.29 3.06
C PRO A 34 1.57 -10.11 2.45
N MET A 35 1.39 -9.07 1.63
CA MET A 35 0.15 -8.81 0.88
C MET A 35 0.10 -9.50 -0.49
N LYS A 36 1.24 -9.98 -1.00
CA LYS A 36 1.34 -10.75 -2.26
C LYS A 36 1.94 -12.12 -1.99
N LEU A 37 1.27 -13.16 -2.49
CA LEU A 37 1.73 -14.56 -2.40
C LEU A 37 2.99 -14.75 -3.24
N GLY A 38 3.79 -15.74 -2.87
CA GLY A 38 5.05 -16.06 -3.53
C GLY A 38 6.25 -15.42 -2.86
N TYR A 39 7.44 -15.80 -3.34
CA TYR A 39 8.74 -15.34 -2.86
C TYR A 39 9.08 -15.80 -1.44
N GLU A 40 8.49 -16.90 -0.98
CA GLU A 40 8.81 -17.53 0.31
C GLU A 40 10.28 -17.97 0.38
N ASP A 41 10.84 -18.34 -0.77
CA ASP A 41 12.27 -18.64 -0.98
C ASP A 41 13.19 -17.43 -0.77
N LEU A 42 12.66 -16.20 -0.84
CA LEU A 42 13.42 -14.97 -0.58
C LEU A 42 13.44 -14.58 0.90
N LEU A 43 12.74 -15.30 1.78
CA LEU A 43 12.85 -15.06 3.21
C LEU A 43 14.23 -15.52 3.70
N PRO A 44 15.00 -14.67 4.38
CA PRO A 44 16.30 -15.08 4.92
C PRO A 44 16.17 -16.30 5.83
N GLN A 45 17.02 -17.31 5.62
CA GLN A 45 16.96 -18.58 6.36
C GLN A 45 16.95 -18.37 7.87
N ALA A 46 17.74 -17.41 8.37
CA ALA A 46 17.80 -17.08 9.80
C ALA A 46 16.43 -16.72 10.37
N LEU A 47 15.62 -15.94 9.64
CA LEU A 47 14.26 -15.58 10.04
C LEU A 47 13.29 -16.74 9.82
N ALA A 48 13.43 -17.49 8.71
CA ALA A 48 12.57 -18.62 8.39
C ALA A 48 12.59 -19.71 9.45
N THR A 49 13.72 -19.88 10.16
CA THR A 49 13.88 -20.90 11.22
C THR A 49 13.79 -20.33 12.63
N HIS A 50 13.63 -19.01 12.80
CA HIS A 50 13.65 -18.40 14.12
C HIS A 50 12.33 -18.67 14.86
N VAL A 51 12.38 -19.21 16.08
CA VAL A 51 11.19 -19.62 16.86
C VAL A 51 10.22 -18.48 17.15
N ASN A 52 10.73 -17.25 17.25
CA ASN A 52 9.90 -16.05 17.45
C ASN A 52 9.52 -15.33 16.14
N CYS A 53 9.66 -15.96 14.97
CA CYS A 53 9.33 -15.37 13.68
C CYS A 53 8.35 -16.25 12.91
N ASP A 54 7.17 -15.72 12.62
CA ASP A 54 6.12 -16.41 11.84
C ASP A 54 5.84 -15.64 10.55
N VAL A 55 5.49 -16.36 9.47
CA VAL A 55 4.92 -15.74 8.27
C VAL A 55 3.44 -16.09 8.20
N LEU A 56 2.57 -15.08 8.25
CA LEU A 56 1.13 -15.27 8.19
C LEU A 56 0.52 -14.50 7.03
N PHE A 57 -0.21 -15.22 6.19
CA PHE A 57 -0.80 -14.62 5.01
C PHE A 57 -2.17 -14.02 5.34
N ALA A 58 -2.29 -12.70 5.21
CA ALA A 58 -3.60 -12.05 5.21
C ALA A 58 -4.27 -12.30 3.85
N SER A 59 -5.14 -13.31 3.77
CA SER A 59 -5.96 -13.52 2.57
C SER A 59 -7.05 -12.44 2.49
N ALA A 60 -6.67 -11.26 2.02
CA ALA A 60 -7.64 -10.23 1.65
C ALA A 60 -8.03 -10.46 0.18
N LYS A 61 -9.10 -11.22 -0.08
CA LYS A 61 -9.78 -11.08 -1.38
C LYS A 61 -10.14 -9.61 -1.56
N ARG A 62 -9.79 -9.03 -2.70
CA ARG A 62 -10.21 -7.68 -3.06
C ARG A 62 -11.73 -7.64 -3.06
N THR A 63 -12.31 -6.89 -2.13
CA THR A 63 -13.73 -6.58 -2.12
C THR A 63 -14.02 -5.47 -3.15
N GLU A 64 -15.26 -5.30 -3.56
CA GLU A 64 -15.67 -4.16 -4.39
C GLU A 64 -15.30 -2.82 -3.73
N SER A 65 -15.48 -2.70 -2.41
CA SER A 65 -15.07 -1.54 -1.63
C SER A 65 -13.57 -1.24 -1.72
N ALA A 66 -12.72 -2.28 -1.83
CA ALA A 66 -11.27 -2.10 -2.01
C ALA A 66 -10.94 -1.55 -3.41
N HIS A 67 -11.70 -1.94 -4.45
CA HIS A 67 -11.56 -1.39 -5.79
C HIS A 67 -11.97 0.10 -5.82
N THR A 68 -13.13 0.43 -5.24
CA THR A 68 -13.59 1.82 -5.09
C THR A 68 -12.60 2.68 -4.31
N ALA A 69 -12.07 2.17 -3.19
CA ALA A 69 -11.03 2.85 -2.42
C ALA A 69 -9.75 3.07 -3.25
N THR A 70 -9.38 2.10 -4.09
CA THR A 70 -8.20 2.23 -4.97
C THR A 70 -8.39 3.34 -6.00
N MET A 71 -9.54 3.40 -6.67
CA MET A 71 -9.85 4.49 -7.62
C MET A 71 -9.79 5.86 -6.94
N LEU A 72 -10.44 5.97 -5.78
CA LEU A 72 -10.48 7.21 -5.01
C LEU A 72 -9.07 7.68 -4.62
N ARG A 73 -8.26 6.77 -4.08
CA ARG A 73 -6.88 7.06 -3.65
C ARG A 73 -5.99 7.44 -4.81
N GLN A 74 -6.12 6.79 -5.97
CA GLN A 74 -5.35 7.15 -7.15
C GLN A 74 -5.75 8.52 -7.72
N ALA A 75 -7.05 8.85 -7.72
CA ALA A 75 -7.52 10.17 -8.11
C ALA A 75 -6.96 11.23 -7.14
N HIS A 76 -7.00 10.95 -5.84
CA HIS A 76 -6.44 11.82 -4.80
C HIS A 76 -4.91 11.97 -4.95
N ASP A 77 -4.18 10.90 -5.23
CA ASP A 77 -2.73 10.92 -5.47
C ASP A 77 -2.36 11.74 -6.69
N TYR A 78 -3.14 11.67 -7.77
CA TYR A 78 -2.91 12.50 -8.95
C TYR A 78 -3.10 14.00 -8.63
N LEU A 79 -4.02 14.36 -7.73
CA LEU A 79 -4.16 15.76 -7.29
C LEU A 79 -2.95 16.29 -6.51
N ARG A 80 -2.04 15.42 -6.03
CA ARG A 80 -0.80 15.85 -5.36
C ARG A 80 0.13 16.61 -6.29
N TYR A 81 0.07 16.38 -7.59
CA TYR A 81 0.92 17.08 -8.56
C TYR A 81 0.55 18.55 -8.80
N HIS A 82 -0.50 19.05 -8.15
CA HIS A 82 -0.77 20.48 -8.01
C HIS A 82 0.01 21.14 -6.86
N GLU A 83 0.72 20.38 -6.02
CA GLU A 83 1.59 20.93 -4.98
C GLU A 83 2.87 21.51 -5.60
N PRO A 84 3.33 22.69 -5.14
CA PRO A 84 4.55 23.30 -5.66
C PRO A 84 5.78 22.38 -5.58
N ALA A 85 5.89 21.58 -4.51
CA ALA A 85 6.98 20.63 -4.32
C ALA A 85 7.03 19.51 -5.38
N LEU A 86 5.93 19.27 -6.09
CA LEU A 86 5.79 18.21 -7.09
C LEU A 86 5.58 18.75 -8.51
N ALA A 87 5.67 20.08 -8.71
CA ALA A 87 5.40 20.70 -10.01
C ALA A 87 6.23 20.10 -11.16
N GLN A 88 7.50 19.79 -10.89
CA GLN A 88 8.46 19.23 -11.84
C GLN A 88 8.51 17.69 -11.85
N ALA A 89 7.66 17.00 -11.08
CA ALA A 89 7.67 15.55 -10.96
C ALA A 89 6.92 14.86 -12.13
N SER A 90 7.27 15.22 -13.37
CA SER A 90 6.63 14.78 -14.63
C SER A 90 6.49 13.26 -14.74
N ALA A 91 7.58 12.52 -14.53
CA ALA A 91 7.60 11.06 -14.62
C ALA A 91 6.65 10.40 -13.60
N ASN A 92 6.56 10.95 -12.39
CA ASN A 92 5.69 10.43 -11.34
C ASN A 92 4.22 10.81 -11.60
N ARG A 93 3.96 12.04 -12.08
CA ARG A 93 2.64 12.50 -12.50
C ARG A 93 2.06 11.61 -13.59
N ARG A 94 2.86 11.35 -14.63
CA ARG A 94 2.49 10.46 -15.72
C ARG A 94 2.15 9.05 -15.21
N ARG A 95 2.96 8.51 -14.29
CA ARG A 95 2.70 7.20 -13.67
C ARG A 95 1.39 7.17 -12.88
N ALA A 96 1.12 8.22 -12.10
CA ALA A 96 -0.13 8.34 -11.36
C ALA A 96 -1.35 8.41 -12.29
N LEU A 97 -1.25 9.15 -13.39
CA LEU A 97 -2.32 9.19 -14.41
C LEU A 97 -2.53 7.83 -15.07
N THR A 98 -1.45 7.11 -15.39
CA THR A 98 -1.52 5.73 -15.89
C THR A 98 -2.24 4.82 -14.93
N HIS A 99 -1.90 4.85 -13.64
CA HIS A 99 -2.59 4.03 -12.65
C HIS A 99 -4.08 4.38 -12.53
N LEU A 100 -4.42 5.68 -12.51
CA LEU A 100 -5.81 6.13 -12.48
C LEU A 100 -6.60 5.61 -13.69
N LEU A 101 -6.05 5.74 -14.90
CA LEU A 101 -6.71 5.28 -16.13
C LEU A 101 -6.78 3.76 -16.23
N GLN A 102 -5.84 3.04 -15.63
CA GLN A 102 -5.87 1.59 -15.57
C GLN A 102 -6.93 1.08 -14.60
N THR A 103 -7.25 1.80 -13.54
CA THR A 103 -8.20 1.26 -12.55
C THR A 103 -9.66 1.33 -13.03
N VAL A 104 -10.01 2.27 -13.91
CA VAL A 104 -11.39 2.43 -14.41
C VAL A 104 -11.87 1.26 -15.31
N PRO A 105 -11.05 0.71 -16.24
CA PRO A 105 -11.44 -0.42 -17.09
C PRO A 105 -10.69 -1.72 -16.74
N ASP A 106 -10.51 -2.00 -15.45
CA ASP A 106 -9.84 -3.23 -14.95
C ASP A 106 -8.46 -3.51 -15.55
N GLY A 107 -7.69 -2.47 -15.80
CA GLY A 107 -6.28 -2.54 -16.21
C GLY A 107 -6.05 -2.58 -17.72
N THR A 108 -7.11 -2.59 -18.53
CA THR A 108 -7.00 -2.79 -20.00
C THR A 108 -6.56 -1.55 -20.77
N ARG A 109 -6.69 -0.35 -20.19
CA ARG A 109 -6.31 0.90 -20.84
C ARG A 109 -4.93 1.36 -20.35
N ALA A 110 -3.99 1.50 -21.29
CA ALA A 110 -2.71 2.12 -21.06
C ALA A 110 -2.68 3.55 -21.63
N LEU A 111 -1.92 4.44 -21.00
CA LEU A 111 -1.53 5.71 -21.61
C LEU A 111 -0.56 5.43 -22.75
N SER A 112 -0.83 6.01 -23.93
CA SER A 112 0.11 5.95 -25.05
C SER A 112 1.42 6.63 -24.66
N GLY A 113 2.55 6.11 -25.15
CA GLY A 113 3.88 6.71 -25.01
C GLY A 113 3.91 8.19 -25.41
N ASP A 114 3.13 8.54 -26.42
CA ASP A 114 3.08 9.87 -27.03
C ASP A 114 2.12 10.82 -26.32
N THR A 115 1.38 10.37 -25.31
CA THR A 115 0.48 11.28 -24.58
C THR A 115 1.32 12.33 -23.86
N PRO A 116 1.07 13.63 -24.08
CA PRO A 116 1.81 14.67 -23.40
C PRO A 116 1.64 14.57 -21.89
N ASP A 117 2.62 15.06 -21.15
CA ASP A 117 2.53 15.17 -19.70
C ASP A 117 1.55 16.28 -19.33
N LEU A 118 0.28 15.88 -19.17
CA LEU A 118 -0.81 16.77 -18.85
C LEU A 118 -1.05 16.76 -17.35
N LEU A 119 -0.96 17.94 -16.74
CA LEU A 119 -1.62 18.22 -15.48
C LEU A 119 -3.00 18.78 -15.81
N LEU A 120 -4.05 18.24 -15.21
CA LEU A 120 -5.40 18.79 -15.36
C LEU A 120 -5.38 20.29 -15.00
N SER A 121 -6.01 21.13 -15.81
CA SER A 121 -6.07 22.57 -15.56
C SER A 121 -7.07 22.87 -14.44
N LEU A 122 -6.62 22.74 -13.19
CA LEU A 122 -7.40 23.02 -11.98
C LEU A 122 -6.78 24.18 -11.20
N ASN A 123 -7.63 25.09 -10.72
CA ASN A 123 -7.20 26.14 -9.81
C ASN A 123 -7.09 25.62 -8.36
N ALA A 124 -6.44 26.40 -7.49
CA ALA A 124 -6.20 26.00 -6.10
C ALA A 124 -7.48 25.70 -5.32
N THR A 125 -8.60 26.37 -5.63
CA THR A 125 -9.89 26.13 -4.98
C THR A 125 -10.51 24.81 -5.41
N GLU A 126 -10.45 24.48 -6.70
CA GLU A 126 -10.92 23.19 -7.24
C GLU A 126 -10.13 22.02 -6.65
N VAL A 127 -8.80 22.14 -6.62
CA VAL A 127 -7.92 21.12 -6.01
C VAL A 127 -8.27 20.90 -4.54
N ARG A 128 -8.43 21.97 -3.76
CA ARG A 128 -8.83 21.86 -2.34
C ARG A 128 -10.20 21.21 -2.16
N ARG A 129 -11.19 21.56 -3.00
CA ARG A 129 -12.54 20.99 -2.95
C ARG A 129 -12.52 19.50 -3.28
N LEU A 130 -11.80 19.09 -4.32
CA LEU A 130 -11.69 17.68 -4.70
C LEU A 130 -10.96 16.86 -3.64
N ARG A 131 -9.85 17.37 -3.08
CA ARG A 131 -9.16 16.70 -1.96
C ARG A 131 -10.07 16.50 -0.75
N LYS A 132 -10.82 17.54 -0.38
CA LYS A 132 -11.80 17.44 0.71
C LYS A 132 -12.88 16.41 0.39
N LEU A 133 -13.45 16.45 -0.81
CA LEU A 133 -14.45 15.47 -1.25
C LEU A 133 -13.92 14.05 -1.15
N PHE A 134 -12.72 13.79 -1.69
CA PHE A 134 -12.12 12.46 -1.65
C PHE A 134 -11.84 12.00 -0.22
N ALA A 135 -11.36 12.88 0.65
CA ALA A 135 -11.16 12.56 2.07
C ALA A 135 -12.48 12.23 2.79
N GLU A 136 -13.58 12.93 2.49
CA GLU A 136 -14.89 12.61 3.07
C GLU A 136 -15.48 11.31 2.52
N VAL A 137 -15.33 11.04 1.21
CA VAL A 137 -15.77 9.78 0.61
C VAL A 137 -14.95 8.61 1.16
N GLU A 138 -13.65 8.78 1.41
CA GLU A 138 -12.82 7.70 1.95
C GLU A 138 -13.27 7.26 3.34
N LYS A 139 -13.74 8.19 4.18
CA LYS A 139 -14.24 7.90 5.54
C LYS A 139 -15.51 7.05 5.56
N ILE A 140 -16.32 7.09 4.51
CA ILE A 140 -17.58 6.34 4.44
C ILE A 140 -17.40 4.96 3.78
N LEU A 141 -16.24 4.68 3.18
CA LEU A 141 -15.98 3.37 2.61
C LEU A 141 -15.81 2.34 3.74
N PRO A 142 -16.54 1.21 3.69
CA PRO A 142 -16.41 0.20 4.72
C PRO A 142 -14.98 -0.39 4.68
N PRO A 143 -14.38 -0.64 5.86
CA PRO A 143 -13.11 -1.32 5.94
C PRO A 143 -13.23 -2.74 5.38
N ALA A 144 -12.09 -3.31 4.98
CA ALA A 144 -12.04 -4.69 4.54
C ALA A 144 -12.12 -5.61 5.76
N THR A 145 -13.30 -6.18 6.04
CA THR A 145 -13.56 -7.00 7.23
C THR A 145 -12.52 -8.12 7.42
N MET A 146 -12.08 -8.80 6.36
CA MET A 146 -11.04 -9.84 6.49
C MET A 146 -9.67 -9.30 6.95
N ILE A 147 -9.33 -8.05 6.60
CA ILE A 147 -8.11 -7.41 7.09
C ILE A 147 -8.29 -7.05 8.58
N GLU A 148 -9.45 -6.55 8.97
CA GLU A 148 -9.76 -6.26 10.38
C GLU A 148 -9.74 -7.52 11.23
N GLU A 149 -10.35 -8.60 10.77
CA GLU A 149 -10.34 -9.92 11.41
C GLU A 149 -8.93 -10.47 11.52
N PHE A 150 -8.14 -10.37 10.44
CA PHE A 150 -6.73 -10.79 10.45
C PHE A 150 -5.93 -10.03 11.52
N ILE A 151 -5.99 -8.68 11.50
CA ILE A 151 -5.28 -7.83 12.47
C ILE A 151 -5.75 -8.14 13.90
N SER A 152 -7.07 -8.25 14.10
CA SER A 152 -7.68 -8.54 15.40
C SER A 152 -7.26 -9.90 15.93
N ALA A 153 -7.23 -10.94 15.08
CA ALA A 153 -6.75 -12.27 15.44
C ALA A 153 -5.27 -12.26 15.85
N GLN A 154 -4.47 -11.37 15.24
CA GLN A 154 -3.08 -11.21 15.65
C GLN A 154 -2.93 -10.49 16.98
N ARG A 155 -3.82 -9.59 17.41
CA ARG A 155 -3.63 -8.79 18.64
C ARG A 155 -2.20 -8.19 18.76
N PRO A 156 -1.71 -7.45 17.75
CA PRO A 156 -0.36 -6.91 17.79
C PRO A 156 -0.24 -5.78 18.82
N ASP A 157 0.90 -5.73 19.53
CA ASP A 157 1.28 -4.57 20.35
C ASP A 157 1.73 -3.41 19.47
N VAL A 158 2.33 -3.73 18.31
CA VAL A 158 2.83 -2.77 17.32
C VAL A 158 2.56 -3.32 15.92
N MET A 159 2.06 -2.47 15.04
CA MET A 159 1.93 -2.77 13.61
C MET A 159 2.85 -1.83 12.81
N LEU A 160 3.72 -2.42 12.00
CA LEU A 160 4.59 -1.72 11.06
C LEU A 160 4.12 -2.01 9.64
N ILE A 161 3.97 -0.97 8.82
CA ILE A 161 3.52 -1.09 7.43
C ILE A 161 4.64 -0.55 6.54
N THR A 162 5.15 -1.38 5.62
CA THR A 162 6.13 -0.91 4.64
C THR A 162 5.44 -0.11 3.53
N PRO A 163 5.98 1.04 3.11
CA PRO A 163 5.46 1.80 1.98
C PRO A 163 5.55 1.05 0.64
#